data_AF-A0A2H9R8E2-F1
#
_entry.id   AF-A0A2H9R8E2-F1
#
_cell.length_a   1.000
_cell.length_b   1.000
_cell.length_c   1.000
_cell.angle_alpha   90.00
_cell.angle_beta   90.00
_cell.angle_gamma   90.00
#
_symmetry.space_group_name_H-M   'P 1'
#
loop_
_entity.id
_entity.type
_entity.pdbx_description
1 polymer ?
#
loop_
_entity_poly.entity_id
_entity_poly.type
_entity_poly.pdbx_seq_one_letter_code
_entity_poly.pdbx_strand_id
1 'polypeptide(L)' 'MAKLKCSDYGFECEFVAEGEIEQVIEEFGKHTEDIHGIDYSKEALMQFILRKK' A
#
# COMPACT_ATOMS: atom_id res chain seq x y z
N MET A 1 2.84 6.64 12.10
CA MET A 1 2.70 7.10 10.69
C MET A 1 3.20 5.96 9.83
N ALA A 2 2.38 5.44 8.93
CA ALA A 2 2.73 4.36 8.01
C ALA A 2 3.05 4.94 6.63
N LYS A 3 3.85 4.22 5.84
CA LYS A 3 4.23 4.62 4.48
C LYS A 3 4.39 3.40 3.58
N LEU A 4 3.61 3.34 2.50
CA LEU A 4 3.74 2.33 1.44
C LEU A 4 4.03 3.01 0.11
N LYS A 5 4.94 2.44 -0.67
CA LYS A 5 5.32 2.92 -2.00
C LYS A 5 5.27 1.76 -2.97
N CYS A 6 4.64 1.93 -4.12
CA CYS A 6 4.56 0.85 -5.12
C CYS A 6 5.95 0.37 -5.55
N SER A 7 6.91 1.29 -5.71
CA SER A 7 8.30 0.93 -6.07
C SER A 7 9.02 0.08 -5.01
N ASP A 8 8.64 0.12 -3.73
CA ASP A 8 9.21 -0.77 -2.70
C ASP A 8 8.80 -2.23 -2.94
N TYR A 9 7.71 -2.47 -3.67
CA TYR A 9 7.14 -3.78 -3.92
C TYR A 9 7.35 -4.26 -5.37
N GLY A 10 8.27 -3.63 -6.11
CA GLY A 10 8.65 -4.04 -7.46
C GLY A 10 7.72 -3.56 -8.57
N PHE A 11 6.78 -2.66 -8.28
CA PHE A 11 5.95 -2.02 -9.29
C PHE A 11 6.70 -0.84 -9.92
N GLU A 12 6.62 -0.69 -11.24
CA GLU A 12 7.06 0.49 -11.98
C GLU A 12 6.06 1.65 -11.80
N CYS A 13 5.81 2.01 -10.54
CA CYS A 13 4.87 3.06 -10.15
C CYS A 13 5.45 3.90 -9.00
N GLU A 14 5.33 5.22 -9.14
CA GLU A 14 5.86 6.21 -8.19
C GLU A 14 4.88 6.58 -7.07
N PHE A 15 3.70 5.94 -7.03
CA PHE A 15 2.69 6.21 -6.02
C PHE A 15 3.19 5.91 -4.60
N VAL A 16 2.87 6.82 -3.68
CA VAL A 16 3.21 6.76 -2.26
C VAL A 16 1.96 7.08 -1.45
N ALA A 17 1.56 6.17 -0.56
CA ALA A 17 0.57 6.41 0.47
C ALA A 17 1.29 6.61 1.80
N GLU A 18 1.07 7.75 2.47
CA GLU A 18 1.69 8.10 3.75
C GLU A 18 0.67 8.76 4.66
N GLY A 19 0.56 8.29 5.91
CA GLY A 19 -0.42 8.81 6.85
C GLY A 19 -0.71 7.88 8.02
N GLU A 20 -1.96 7.85 8.45
CA GLU A 20 -2.44 6.86 9.42
C GLU A 20 -2.59 5.49 8.77
N ILE A 21 -2.53 4.42 9.57
CA ILE A 21 -2.55 3.04 9.06
C ILE A 21 -3.79 2.80 8.20
N GLU A 22 -4.97 3.22 8.66
CA GLU A 22 -6.22 3.04 7.93
C GLU A 22 -6.25 3.80 6.60
N GLN A 23 -5.75 5.05 6.60
CA GLN A 23 -5.64 5.86 5.37
C GLN A 23 -4.70 5.21 4.36
N VAL A 24 -3.53 4.77 4.82
CA VAL A 24 -2.52 4.14 3.96
C VAL A 24 -3.05 2.82 3.38
N ILE A 25 -3.76 2.01 4.17
CA ILE A 25 -4.38 0.78 3.70
C ILE A 25 -5.44 1.08 2.64
N GLU A 26 -6.31 2.06 2.87
CA GLU A 26 -7.38 2.40 1.92
C GLU A 26 -6.82 2.98 0.60
N GLU A 27 -5.92 3.96 0.68
CA GLU A 27 -5.34 4.60 -0.49
C GLU A 27 -4.47 3.64 -1.31
N PHE A 28 -3.60 2.88 -0.64
CA PHE A 28 -2.72 1.93 -1.31
C PHE A 28 -3.51 0.77 -1.92
N GLY A 29 -4.51 0.24 -1.20
CA GLY A 29 -5.37 -0.84 -1.70
C GLY A 29 -6.18 -0.42 -2.93
N LYS A 30 -6.83 0.76 -2.88
CA LYS A 30 -7.53 1.32 -4.05
C LYS A 30 -6.57 1.53 -5.22
N HIS A 31 -5.39 2.10 -4.96
CA HIS A 31 -4.41 2.32 -6.01
C HIS A 31 -3.95 1.02 -6.67
N THR A 32 -3.64 -0.02 -5.90
CA THR A 32 -3.21 -1.31 -6.46
C THR A 32 -4.33 -2.00 -7.22
N GLU A 33 -5.59 -1.86 -6.79
CA GLU A 33 -6.74 -2.39 -7.52
C GLU A 33 -6.93 -1.66 -8.86
N ASP A 34 -7.00 -0.34 -8.86
CA ASP A 34 -7.28 0.47 -10.07
C ASP A 34 -6.11 0.49 -11.06
N ILE A 35 -4.86 0.61 -10.57
CA ILE A 35 -3.68 0.84 -11.42
C ILE A 35 -2.93 -0.45 -11.72
N HIS A 36 -2.86 -1.37 -10.76
CA HIS A 36 -2.14 -2.63 -10.90
C HIS A 36 -3.07 -3.83 -11.15
N GLY A 37 -4.38 -3.68 -11.01
CA GLY A 37 -5.33 -4.78 -11.11
C GLY A 37 -5.19 -5.81 -9.98
N ILE A 38 -4.60 -5.40 -8.84
CA ILE A 38 -4.32 -6.27 -7.69
C ILE A 38 -5.14 -5.80 -6.51
N ASP A 39 -6.13 -6.59 -6.14
CA ASP A 39 -6.87 -6.40 -4.90
C ASP A 39 -6.10 -7.01 -3.72
N TYR A 40 -5.51 -6.13 -2.90
CA TYR A 40 -4.91 -6.54 -1.63
C TYR A 40 -5.92 -6.42 -0.51
N SER A 41 -6.16 -7.52 0.19
CA SER A 41 -6.96 -7.50 1.42
C SER A 41 -6.30 -6.60 2.48
N LYS A 42 -7.13 -5.93 3.29
CA LYS A 42 -6.66 -5.05 4.38
C LYS A 42 -5.64 -5.72 5.30
N GLU A 43 -5.82 -7.00 5.58
CA GLU A 43 -4.90 -7.80 6.40
C GLU A 43 -3.50 -7.91 5.76
N ALA A 44 -3.43 -8.11 4.45
CA ALA A 44 -2.16 -8.18 3.72
C ALA A 44 -1.43 -6.83 3.77
N LEU A 45 -2.15 -5.73 3.52
CA LEU A 45 -1.58 -4.38 3.62
C LEU A 45 -1.13 -4.04 5.04
N MET A 46 -1.86 -4.51 6.05
CA MET A 46 -1.44 -4.37 7.44
C MET A 46 -0.14 -5.13 7.74
N GLN A 47 0.02 -6.35 7.22
CA GLN A 47 1.29 -7.10 7.32
C GLN A 47 2.45 -6.37 6.62
N PHE A 48 2.19 -5.69 5.51
CA PHE A 48 3.20 -4.92 4.78
C PHE A 48 3.72 -3.75 5.62
N ILE A 49 2.81 -3.06 6.30
CA ILE A 49 3.15 -1.96 7.22
C ILE A 49 3.93 -2.49 8.43
N LEU A 50 3.53 -3.62 9.01
CA LEU A 50 4.21 -4.22 10.17
C LEU A 50 5.62 -4.71 9.86
N ARG A 51 5.86 -5.25 8.66
CA ARG A 51 7.19 -5.74 8.22
C ARG A 51 8.19 -4.63 7.93
N LYS A 52 7.74 -3.40 7.71
CA LYS A 52 8.60 -2.24 7.45
C LYS A 52 9.07 -1.55 8.74
N LYS A 53 8.72 -2.10 9.91
CA LYS A 53 9.02 -1.55 11.24
C LYS A 53 10.25 -2.19 11.86
#